data_AF-A0A535JGN6-F1
#
_entry.id   AF-A0A535JGN6-F1
#
_cell.length_a   1.000
_cell.length_b   1.000
_cell.length_c   1.000
_cell.angle_alpha   90.00
_cell.angle_beta   90.00
_cell.angle_gamma   90.00
#
_symmetry.space_group_name_H-M   'P 1'
#
loop_
_entity.id
_entity.type
_entity.pdbx_description
1 polymer ?
#
loop_
_entity_poly.entity_id
_entity_poly.type
_entity_poly.pdbx_seq_one_letter_code
_entity_poly.pdbx_strand_id
1 'polypeptide(L)'
;VGVALVRPLPRTWQPWAAAGYVFFLGLVLEVTLGNVNLISLALALAAWRLRDRAVPAGILLAAAVGLKFLPLTLLLFYVASGRWRPVLAGAVIGVAGLVAGALLLPDRTAEYVRFAPRLLEQDWVYEHIARPGPPELAAIFWSEAFPLALAAAAALVAVGAGIAARRDPAHQNTWHALTLATAGYLAPFGYFWTTFLILSLPLAADTLRRATARPGPTRVLIVGAVVVSWLLMEPQQTGTLVPILWHFLGVVLLCVTAVVTLVGASRPSLAIERATTGTSS
;
A
#
# COMPACT_ATOMS: atom_id res chain seq x y z
N VAL A 1 -20.29 -0.32 0.89
CA VAL A 1 -19.31 -1.21 1.59
C VAL A 1 -18.24 -0.41 2.34
N GLY A 2 -17.59 0.61 1.74
CA GLY A 2 -16.58 1.43 2.44
C GLY A 2 -17.06 2.20 3.68
N VAL A 3 -18.34 2.61 3.74
CA VAL A 3 -18.92 3.32 4.90
C VAL A 3 -19.05 2.41 6.15
N ALA A 4 -19.11 1.09 5.97
CA ALA A 4 -19.14 0.11 7.07
C ALA A 4 -17.76 -0.08 7.74
N LEU A 5 -16.68 0.45 7.17
CA LEU A 5 -15.32 0.41 7.73
C LEU A 5 -15.05 1.46 8.80
N VAL A 6 -15.99 2.40 8.98
CA VAL A 6 -15.83 3.58 9.84
C VAL A 6 -16.28 3.29 11.27
N ARG A 7 -16.82 2.10 11.59
CA ARG A 7 -17.24 1.74 12.96
C ARG A 7 -16.83 0.30 13.28
N PRO A 8 -16.51 -0.03 14.55
CA PRO A 8 -16.47 -1.44 14.97
C PRO A 8 -17.83 -2.05 14.67
N LEU A 9 -17.85 -2.99 13.72
CA LEU A 9 -19.07 -3.65 13.28
C LEU A 9 -19.55 -4.60 14.37
N PRO A 10 -20.85 -4.59 14.72
CA PRO A 10 -21.43 -5.62 15.57
C PRO A 10 -21.11 -7.00 15.01
N ARG A 11 -20.88 -8.01 15.87
CA ARG A 11 -20.50 -9.36 15.44
C ARG A 11 -21.43 -9.96 14.38
N THR A 12 -22.72 -9.60 14.43
CA THR A 12 -23.76 -10.02 13.48
C THR A 12 -23.59 -9.44 12.07
N TRP A 13 -22.87 -8.33 11.92
CA TRP A 13 -22.62 -7.65 10.64
C TRP A 13 -21.26 -8.01 10.01
N GLN A 14 -20.36 -8.63 10.77
CA GLN A 14 -19.06 -9.11 10.28
C GLN A 14 -19.16 -10.06 9.08
N PRO A 15 -20.09 -11.05 9.02
CA PRO A 15 -20.24 -11.90 7.84
C PRO A 15 -20.70 -11.14 6.60
N TRP A 16 -21.51 -10.09 6.76
CA TRP A 16 -21.96 -9.24 5.64
C TRP A 16 -20.88 -8.25 5.19
N ALA A 17 -20.04 -7.76 6.10
CA ALA A 17 -18.85 -7.00 5.73
C ALA A 17 -17.84 -7.89 5.00
N ALA A 18 -17.63 -9.13 5.45
CA ALA A 18 -16.84 -10.12 4.75
C ALA A 18 -17.41 -10.43 3.35
N ALA A 19 -18.73 -10.58 3.21
CA ALA A 19 -19.39 -10.73 1.91
C ALA A 19 -19.20 -9.48 1.02
N GLY A 20 -19.32 -8.27 1.58
CA GLY A 20 -19.04 -7.02 0.87
C GLY A 20 -17.57 -6.89 0.43
N TYR A 21 -16.63 -7.49 1.18
CA TYR A 21 -15.24 -7.64 0.75
C TYR A 21 -15.10 -8.66 -0.39
N VAL A 22 -15.82 -9.78 -0.35
CA VAL A 22 -15.86 -10.79 -1.42
C VAL A 22 -16.36 -10.20 -2.75
N PHE A 23 -17.31 -9.26 -2.70
CA PHE A 23 -17.83 -8.55 -3.88
C PHE A 23 -17.11 -7.22 -4.19
N PHE A 24 -16.01 -6.91 -3.50
CA PHE A 24 -15.20 -5.74 -3.84
C PHE A 24 -14.56 -5.97 -5.20
N LEU A 25 -14.78 -5.07 -6.17
CA LEU A 25 -14.32 -5.25 -7.56
C LEU A 25 -12.83 -5.55 -7.67
N GLY A 26 -11.98 -4.90 -6.85
CA GLY A 26 -10.55 -5.23 -6.79
C GLY A 26 -10.29 -6.67 -6.31
N LEU A 27 -11.07 -7.17 -5.34
CA LEU A 27 -11.00 -8.56 -4.87
C LEU A 27 -11.49 -9.56 -5.94
N VAL A 28 -12.59 -9.23 -6.61
CA VAL A 28 -13.18 -10.05 -7.68
C VAL A 28 -12.19 -10.19 -8.83
N LEU A 29 -11.56 -9.09 -9.24
CA LEU A 29 -10.53 -9.12 -10.28
C LEU A 29 -9.28 -9.86 -9.82
N GLU A 30 -8.90 -9.75 -8.55
CA GLU A 30 -7.80 -10.55 -8.03
C GLU A 30 -8.07 -12.05 -8.10
N VAL A 31 -9.24 -12.49 -7.67
CA VAL A 31 -9.63 -13.91 -7.74
C VAL A 31 -9.78 -14.37 -9.20
N THR A 32 -10.38 -13.55 -10.05
CA THR A 32 -10.64 -13.88 -11.47
C THR A 32 -9.35 -13.95 -12.28
N LEU A 33 -8.35 -13.13 -11.96
CA LEU A 33 -7.05 -13.10 -12.62
C LEU A 33 -6.01 -14.03 -11.95
N GLY A 34 -6.41 -14.82 -10.95
CA GLY A 34 -5.49 -15.70 -10.20
C GLY A 34 -4.39 -14.93 -9.45
N ASN A 35 -4.65 -13.67 -9.10
CA ASN A 35 -3.69 -12.77 -8.51
C ASN A 35 -3.53 -13.02 -7.01
N VAL A 36 -2.29 -12.96 -6.53
CA VAL A 36 -1.92 -13.26 -5.14
C VAL A 36 -1.68 -12.00 -4.30
N ASN A 37 -2.10 -10.81 -4.74
CA ASN A 37 -1.86 -9.56 -3.99
C ASN A 37 -2.51 -9.60 -2.61
N LEU A 38 -3.72 -10.14 -2.46
CA LEU A 38 -4.39 -10.32 -1.17
C LEU A 38 -3.63 -11.21 -0.20
N ILE A 39 -3.11 -12.34 -0.70
CA ILE A 39 -2.31 -13.27 0.10
C ILE A 39 -1.02 -12.57 0.52
N SER A 40 -0.34 -11.93 -0.44
CA SER A 40 0.86 -11.13 -0.19
C SER A 40 0.62 -10.01 0.83
N LEU A 41 -0.52 -9.31 0.74
CA LEU A 41 -0.91 -8.27 1.68
C LEU A 41 -1.19 -8.85 3.08
N ALA A 42 -1.93 -9.96 3.16
CA ALA A 42 -2.24 -10.62 4.42
C ALA A 42 -0.95 -11.06 5.13
N LEU A 43 0.01 -11.64 4.39
CA LEU A 43 1.32 -12.02 4.89
C LEU A 43 2.13 -10.79 5.34
N ALA A 44 2.13 -9.70 4.57
CA ALA A 44 2.82 -8.46 4.95
C ALA A 44 2.24 -7.83 6.23
N LEU A 45 0.91 -7.80 6.37
CA LEU A 45 0.23 -7.33 7.58
C LEU A 45 0.48 -8.26 8.78
N ALA A 46 0.50 -9.58 8.56
CA ALA A 46 0.82 -10.55 9.60
C ALA A 46 2.28 -10.43 10.05
N ALA A 47 3.22 -10.25 9.12
CA ALA A 47 4.61 -9.98 9.43
C ALA A 47 4.75 -8.74 10.31
N TRP A 48 4.01 -7.68 9.97
CA TRP A 48 4.01 -6.45 10.75
C TRP A 48 3.40 -6.62 12.15
N ARG A 49 2.35 -7.43 12.29
CA ARG A 49 1.82 -7.77 13.62
C ARG A 49 2.85 -8.51 14.46
N LEU A 50 3.66 -9.37 13.84
CA LEU A 50 4.72 -10.15 14.49
C LEU A 50 6.09 -9.47 14.48
N ARG A 51 6.17 -8.19 14.13
CA ARG A 51 7.43 -7.44 13.87
C ARG A 51 8.49 -7.51 14.97
N ASP A 52 8.09 -7.75 16.21
CA ASP A 52 9.00 -7.87 17.36
C ASP A 52 9.61 -9.28 17.49
N ARG A 53 9.09 -10.26 16.74
CA ARG A 53 9.59 -11.63 16.65
C ARG A 53 10.28 -11.84 15.30
N ALA A 54 11.61 -11.73 15.29
CA ALA A 54 12.42 -11.70 14.06
C ALA A 54 12.14 -12.87 13.11
N VAL A 55 12.18 -14.12 13.60
CA VAL A 55 12.01 -15.32 12.76
C VAL A 55 10.61 -15.41 12.13
N PRO A 56 9.49 -15.43 12.88
CA PRO A 56 8.18 -15.56 12.25
C PRO A 56 7.81 -14.35 11.38
N ALA A 57 8.20 -13.13 11.75
CA ALA A 57 8.03 -11.97 10.88
C ALA A 57 8.87 -12.10 9.59
N GLY A 58 10.11 -12.59 9.71
CA GLY A 58 11.00 -12.85 8.58
C GLY A 58 10.46 -13.89 7.61
N ILE A 59 9.91 -15.00 8.12
CA ILE A 59 9.24 -16.04 7.28
C ILE A 59 8.09 -15.41 6.49
N LEU A 60 7.23 -14.65 7.17
CA LEU A 60 6.06 -14.03 6.54
C LEU A 60 6.47 -12.95 5.53
N LEU A 61 7.51 -12.15 5.81
CA LEU A 61 8.07 -11.20 4.84
C LEU A 61 8.65 -11.91 3.62
N ALA A 62 9.43 -12.97 3.82
CA ALA A 62 10.01 -13.76 2.74
C ALA A 62 8.92 -14.38 1.86
N ALA A 63 7.86 -14.93 2.47
CA ALA A 63 6.71 -15.46 1.75
C ALA A 63 5.94 -14.37 0.99
N ALA A 64 5.72 -13.20 1.60
CA ALA A 64 5.04 -12.08 0.95
C ALA A 64 5.82 -11.60 -0.29
N VAL A 65 7.13 -11.35 -0.15
CA VAL A 65 8.01 -10.91 -1.25
C VAL A 65 8.17 -11.99 -2.31
N GLY A 66 8.27 -13.27 -1.91
CA GLY A 66 8.41 -14.40 -2.82
C GLY A 66 7.15 -14.67 -3.64
N LEU A 67 5.95 -14.44 -3.08
CA LEU A 67 4.70 -14.54 -3.82
C LEU A 67 4.50 -13.36 -4.78
N LYS A 68 4.85 -12.15 -4.35
CA LYS A 68 4.74 -10.94 -5.14
C LYS A 68 5.84 -9.99 -4.74
N PHE A 69 6.59 -9.46 -5.71
CA PHE A 69 7.75 -8.63 -5.41
C PHE A 69 7.41 -7.24 -4.85
N LEU A 70 6.16 -6.80 -4.94
CA LEU A 70 5.71 -5.45 -4.55
C LEU A 70 6.02 -5.06 -3.09
N PRO A 71 5.86 -5.93 -2.08
CA PRO A 71 6.20 -5.61 -0.69
C PRO A 71 7.71 -5.50 -0.44
N LEU A 72 8.57 -5.58 -1.46
CA LEU A 72 10.01 -5.34 -1.29
C LEU A 72 10.29 -3.95 -0.68
N THR A 73 9.48 -2.94 -1.00
CA THR A 73 9.58 -1.61 -0.38
C THR A 73 9.43 -1.67 1.14
N LEU A 74 8.70 -2.67 1.69
CA LEU A 74 8.62 -2.86 3.13
C LEU A 74 9.95 -3.24 3.75
N LEU A 75 10.87 -3.89 3.02
CA LEU A 75 12.19 -4.19 3.57
C LEU A 75 12.94 -2.89 3.92
N LEU A 76 12.86 -1.87 3.05
CA LEU A 76 13.40 -0.54 3.32
C LEU A 76 12.73 0.10 4.54
N PHE A 77 11.41 0.01 4.64
CA PHE A 77 10.66 0.52 5.79
C PHE A 77 11.04 -0.19 7.10
N TYR A 78 11.19 -1.52 7.10
CA TYR A 78 11.59 -2.28 8.29
C TYR A 78 12.99 -1.88 8.75
N VAL A 79 13.95 -1.78 7.82
CA VAL A 79 15.31 -1.31 8.14
C VAL A 79 15.26 0.11 8.69
N ALA A 80 14.60 1.04 8.01
CA ALA A 80 14.50 2.45 8.40
C ALA A 80 13.77 2.65 9.74
N SER A 81 12.79 1.80 10.06
CA SER A 81 12.09 1.81 11.36
C SER A 81 12.87 1.15 12.50
N GLY A 82 14.10 0.67 12.25
CA GLY A 82 14.96 0.03 13.25
C GLY A 82 14.71 -1.48 13.42
N ARG A 83 13.88 -2.08 12.58
CA ARG A 83 13.49 -3.50 12.62
C ARG A 83 14.21 -4.33 11.56
N TRP A 84 15.54 -4.27 11.58
CA TRP A 84 16.37 -5.00 10.62
C TRP A 84 16.39 -6.52 10.85
N ARG A 85 16.14 -6.99 12.08
CA ARG A 85 16.20 -8.42 12.43
C ARG A 85 15.20 -9.28 11.63
N PRO A 86 13.90 -8.93 11.51
CA PRO A 86 12.98 -9.62 10.59
C PRO A 86 13.47 -9.65 9.13
N VAL A 87 14.07 -8.56 8.64
CA VAL A 87 14.56 -8.48 7.25
C VAL A 87 15.71 -9.46 7.04
N LEU A 88 16.67 -9.51 7.97
CA LEU A 88 17.78 -10.46 7.89
C LEU A 88 17.29 -11.91 7.98
N ALA A 89 16.40 -12.21 8.92
CA ALA A 89 15.83 -13.55 9.05
C ALA A 89 15.08 -13.97 7.77
N GLY A 90 14.28 -13.07 7.21
CA GLY A 90 13.57 -13.30 5.95
C GLY A 90 14.52 -13.49 4.78
N ALA A 91 15.61 -12.73 4.68
CA ALA A 91 16.61 -12.88 3.65
C ALA A 91 17.30 -14.25 3.72
N VAL A 92 17.75 -14.67 4.90
CA VAL A 92 18.38 -15.99 5.10
C VAL A 92 17.41 -17.11 4.73
N ILE A 93 16.16 -17.04 5.20
CA ILE A 93 15.14 -18.07 4.94
C ILE A 93 14.74 -18.10 3.47
N GLY A 94 14.57 -16.92 2.84
CA GLY A 94 14.25 -16.80 1.43
C GLY A 94 15.34 -17.38 0.54
N VAL A 95 16.62 -17.03 0.80
CA VAL A 95 17.76 -17.59 0.07
C VAL A 95 17.87 -19.10 0.29
N ALA A 96 17.73 -19.58 1.53
CA ALA A 96 17.74 -21.01 1.82
C ALA A 96 16.61 -21.75 1.08
N GLY A 97 15.42 -21.15 1.02
CA GLY A 97 14.29 -21.68 0.26
C GLY A 97 14.54 -21.72 -1.25
N LEU A 98 15.16 -20.67 -1.82
CA LEU A 98 15.57 -20.65 -3.23
C LEU A 98 16.62 -21.73 -3.53
N VAL A 99 17.64 -21.88 -2.68
CA VAL A 99 18.67 -22.91 -2.83
C VAL A 99 18.07 -24.31 -2.72
N ALA A 100 17.26 -24.55 -1.69
CA ALA A 100 16.58 -25.83 -1.53
C ALA A 100 15.65 -26.13 -2.72
N GLY A 101 14.90 -25.13 -3.20
CA GLY A 101 14.06 -25.25 -4.40
C GLY A 101 14.88 -25.60 -5.64
N ALA A 102 16.03 -24.96 -5.84
CA ALA A 102 16.94 -25.24 -6.95
C ALA A 102 17.52 -26.66 -6.90
N LEU A 103 17.83 -27.17 -5.71
CA LEU A 103 18.34 -28.53 -5.52
C LEU A 103 17.26 -29.60 -5.66
N LEU A 104 16.03 -29.31 -5.21
CA LEU A 104 14.90 -30.25 -5.26
C LEU A 104 14.20 -30.28 -6.62
N LEU A 105 14.24 -29.19 -7.37
CA LEU A 105 13.56 -29.02 -8.66
C LEU A 105 14.51 -28.46 -9.73
N PRO A 106 15.66 -29.11 -10.00
CA PRO A 106 16.72 -28.56 -10.85
C PRO A 106 16.24 -28.23 -12.27
N ASP A 107 15.39 -29.07 -12.86
CA ASP A 107 14.85 -28.85 -14.20
C ASP A 107 13.93 -27.62 -14.27
N ARG A 108 13.07 -27.42 -13.26
CA ARG A 108 12.17 -26.26 -13.18
C ARG A 108 12.94 -24.96 -12.93
N THR A 109 13.98 -25.02 -12.12
CA THR A 109 14.85 -23.87 -11.90
C THR A 109 15.63 -23.53 -13.17
N ALA A 110 16.14 -24.52 -13.89
CA ALA A 110 16.79 -24.30 -15.19
C ALA A 110 15.84 -23.69 -16.21
N GLU A 111 14.59 -24.17 -16.28
CA GLU A 111 13.53 -23.55 -17.09
C GLU A 111 13.32 -22.08 -16.70
N TYR A 112 13.11 -21.79 -15.40
CA TYR A 112 12.89 -20.44 -14.90
C TYR A 112 14.06 -19.48 -15.23
N VAL A 113 15.30 -19.93 -15.04
CA VAL A 113 16.51 -19.15 -15.36
C VAL A 113 16.60 -18.87 -16.87
N ARG A 114 16.24 -19.83 -17.73
CA ARG A 114 16.20 -19.63 -19.19
C ARG A 114 15.11 -18.64 -19.62
N PHE A 115 14.02 -18.53 -18.86
CA PHE A 115 12.96 -17.54 -19.11
C PHE A 115 13.32 -16.14 -18.59
N ALA A 116 14.25 -15.99 -17.65
CA ALA A 116 14.59 -14.71 -17.04
C ALA A 116 14.99 -13.61 -18.06
N PRO A 117 15.82 -13.88 -19.09
CA PRO A 117 16.13 -12.87 -20.12
C PRO A 117 14.89 -12.38 -20.89
N ARG A 118 13.95 -13.27 -21.21
CA ARG A 118 12.70 -12.92 -21.90
C ARG A 118 11.73 -12.13 -21.02
N LEU A 119 11.82 -12.26 -19.70
CA LEU A 119 11.07 -11.42 -18.76
C LEU A 119 11.69 -10.02 -18.61
N LEU A 120 12.97 -9.86 -18.98
CA LEU A 120 13.68 -8.58 -18.99
C LEU A 120 13.50 -7.81 -20.30
N GLU A 121 13.14 -8.49 -21.39
CA GLU A 121 12.61 -7.88 -22.61
C GLU A 121 11.25 -7.25 -22.28
N GLN A 122 11.20 -5.93 -22.05
CA GLN A 122 9.96 -5.23 -21.68
C GLN A 122 9.22 -4.64 -22.87
N ASP A 123 9.83 -4.64 -24.06
CA ASP A 123 9.29 -4.01 -25.28
C ASP A 123 7.92 -4.56 -25.66
N TRP A 124 7.74 -5.87 -25.58
CA TRP A 124 6.44 -6.51 -25.83
C TRP A 124 5.37 -6.05 -24.83
N VAL A 125 5.75 -5.79 -23.57
CA VAL A 125 4.80 -5.29 -22.56
C VAL A 125 4.35 -3.89 -22.97
N TYR A 126 5.30 -3.01 -23.28
CA TYR A 126 5.04 -1.64 -23.73
C TYR A 126 4.15 -1.60 -24.98
N GLU A 127 4.41 -2.45 -25.97
CA GLU A 127 3.58 -2.57 -27.17
C GLU A 127 2.14 -3.02 -26.86
N HIS A 128 1.97 -3.97 -25.93
CA HIS A 128 0.64 -4.48 -25.55
C HIS A 128 -0.14 -3.51 -24.65
N ILE A 129 0.54 -2.67 -23.87
CA ILE A 129 -0.09 -1.72 -22.94
C ILE A 129 -0.16 -0.29 -23.48
N ALA A 130 0.52 0.01 -24.59
CA ALA A 130 0.51 1.34 -25.21
C ALA A 130 -0.93 1.76 -25.52
N ARG A 131 -1.42 2.76 -24.78
CA ARG A 131 -2.72 3.37 -24.98
C ARG A 131 -2.55 4.73 -25.65
N PRO A 132 -3.40 5.07 -26.64
CA PRO A 132 -3.43 6.42 -27.17
C PRO A 132 -3.86 7.39 -26.06
N GLY A 133 -3.16 8.50 -25.93
CA GLY A 133 -3.51 9.52 -24.94
C GLY A 133 -3.08 10.89 -25.44
N PRO A 134 -3.45 11.96 -24.72
CA PRO A 134 -2.91 13.29 -24.98
C PRO A 134 -1.38 13.22 -25.09
N PRO A 135 -0.76 13.85 -26.09
CA PRO A 135 0.68 13.73 -26.36
C PRO A 135 1.52 14.13 -25.14
N GLU A 136 1.03 15.05 -24.31
CA GLU A 136 1.68 15.49 -23.08
C GLU A 136 1.72 14.37 -22.03
N LEU A 137 0.62 13.63 -21.85
CA LEU A 137 0.58 12.49 -20.95
C LEU A 137 1.42 11.33 -21.48
N ALA A 138 1.38 11.12 -22.80
CA ALA A 138 2.19 10.09 -23.47
C ALA A 138 3.68 10.35 -23.29
N ALA A 139 4.13 11.60 -23.45
CA ALA A 139 5.52 11.99 -23.24
C ALA A 139 6.01 11.72 -21.81
N ILE A 140 5.13 11.77 -20.82
CA ILE A 140 5.46 11.46 -19.42
C ILE A 140 5.43 9.95 -19.18
N PHE A 141 4.27 9.31 -19.37
CA PHE A 141 4.04 7.91 -18.99
C PHE A 141 4.87 6.91 -19.81
N TRP A 142 5.19 7.24 -21.06
CA TRP A 142 6.03 6.40 -21.93
C TRP A 142 7.51 6.79 -21.90
N SER A 143 7.92 7.76 -21.08
CA SER A 143 9.34 8.05 -20.90
C SER A 143 10.03 6.95 -20.11
N GLU A 144 11.30 6.67 -20.44
CA GLU A 144 12.15 5.75 -19.68
C GLU A 144 12.37 6.23 -18.23
N ALA A 145 12.31 7.55 -17.99
CA ALA A 145 12.53 8.15 -16.69
C ALA A 145 11.35 7.97 -15.72
N PHE A 146 10.12 7.91 -16.23
CA PHE A 146 8.91 7.84 -15.40
C PHE A 146 8.84 6.62 -14.45
N PRO A 147 9.03 5.36 -14.92
CA PRO A 147 9.01 4.22 -14.02
C PRO A 147 10.14 4.27 -12.98
N LEU A 148 11.32 4.78 -13.34
CA LEU A 148 12.43 4.97 -12.41
C LEU A 148 12.11 6.02 -11.34
N ALA A 149 11.51 7.15 -11.73
CA ALA A 149 11.10 8.20 -10.80
C ALA A 149 10.04 7.69 -9.81
N LEU A 150 9.08 6.88 -10.28
CA LEU A 150 8.08 6.25 -9.42
C LEU A 150 8.68 5.25 -8.43
N ALA A 151 9.56 4.36 -8.90
CA ALA A 151 10.24 3.40 -8.04
C ALA A 151 11.09 4.12 -6.98
N ALA A 152 11.80 5.18 -7.37
CA ALA A 152 12.56 6.02 -6.45
C ALA A 152 11.64 6.71 -5.43
N ALA A 153 10.52 7.28 -5.87
CA ALA A 153 9.54 7.90 -4.98
C ALA A 153 8.95 6.90 -3.98
N ALA A 154 8.60 5.68 -4.42
CA ALA A 154 8.11 4.62 -3.54
C ALA A 154 9.15 4.20 -2.49
N ALA A 155 10.41 4.07 -2.89
CA ALA A 155 11.52 3.79 -1.98
C ALA A 155 11.74 4.93 -0.97
N LEU A 156 11.69 6.19 -1.41
CA LEU A 156 11.79 7.37 -0.53
C LEU A 156 10.63 7.42 0.47
N VAL A 157 9.39 7.13 0.03
CA VAL A 157 8.24 7.01 0.93
C VAL A 157 8.47 5.91 1.96
N ALA A 158 8.95 4.73 1.56
CA ALA A 158 9.22 3.63 2.47
C ALA A 158 10.27 3.98 3.55
N VAL A 159 11.38 4.60 3.13
CA VAL A 159 12.44 5.05 4.05
C VAL A 159 11.92 6.15 4.96
N GLY A 160 11.28 7.18 4.40
CA GLY A 160 10.73 8.31 5.16
C GLY A 160 9.68 7.88 6.17
N ALA A 161 8.75 7.03 5.76
CA ALA A 161 7.73 6.44 6.62
C ALA A 161 8.37 5.55 7.71
N GLY A 162 9.43 4.80 7.39
CA GLY A 162 10.16 4.00 8.38
C GLY A 162 10.82 4.87 9.44
N ILE A 163 11.51 5.94 9.03
CA ILE A 163 12.11 6.92 9.95
C ILE A 163 11.02 7.58 10.80
N ALA A 164 9.89 7.96 10.20
CA ALA A 164 8.75 8.56 10.91
C ALA A 164 8.15 7.57 11.93
N ALA A 165 7.98 6.30 11.57
CA ALA A 165 7.51 5.24 12.47
C ALA A 165 8.45 5.03 13.66
N ARG A 166 9.76 5.20 13.46
CA ARG A 166 10.73 5.14 14.56
C ARG A 166 10.58 6.31 15.53
N ARG A 167 10.30 7.51 15.00
CA ARG A 167 10.11 8.74 15.80
C ARG A 167 8.74 8.84 16.45
N ASP A 168 7.73 8.20 15.85
CA ASP A 168 6.33 8.22 16.29
C ASP A 168 5.80 6.78 16.46
N PRO A 169 6.10 6.13 17.60
CA PRO A 169 5.65 4.78 17.89
C PRO A 169 4.12 4.62 17.95
N ALA A 170 3.38 5.69 18.25
CA ALA A 170 1.93 5.64 18.37
C ALA A 170 1.24 5.42 17.01
N HIS A 171 1.86 5.86 15.91
CA HIS A 171 1.27 5.80 14.57
C HIS A 171 2.04 4.91 13.58
N GLN A 172 2.86 3.98 14.06
CA GLN A 172 3.66 3.10 13.18
C GLN A 172 2.80 2.32 12.17
N ASN A 173 1.57 1.95 12.54
CA ASN A 173 0.64 1.26 11.64
C ASN A 173 0.24 2.13 10.45
N THR A 174 0.04 3.44 10.66
CA THR A 174 -0.25 4.38 9.57
C THR A 174 0.95 4.49 8.63
N TRP A 175 2.16 4.63 9.18
CA TRP A 175 3.38 4.73 8.38
C TRP A 175 3.67 3.44 7.58
N HIS A 176 3.39 2.28 8.17
CA HIS A 176 3.46 1.00 7.46
C HIS A 176 2.41 0.93 6.34
N ALA A 177 1.16 1.33 6.63
CA ALA A 177 0.09 1.36 5.64
C ALA A 177 0.37 2.36 4.49
N LEU A 178 1.03 3.47 4.78
CA LEU A 178 1.49 4.43 3.78
C LEU A 178 2.49 3.79 2.81
N THR A 179 3.43 3.01 3.35
CA THR A 179 4.41 2.27 2.54
C THR A 179 3.73 1.21 1.66
N LEU A 180 2.73 0.51 2.20
CA LEU A 180 1.94 -0.45 1.41
C LEU A 180 1.19 0.23 0.26
N ALA A 181 0.55 1.38 0.52
CA ALA A 181 -0.23 2.10 -0.49
C ALA A 181 0.62 2.55 -1.69
N THR A 182 1.92 2.83 -1.48
CA THR A 182 2.84 3.22 -2.54
C THR A 182 3.66 2.05 -3.12
N ALA A 183 3.56 0.85 -2.54
CA ALA A 183 4.35 -0.32 -2.96
C ALA A 183 4.08 -0.75 -4.41
N GLY A 184 2.85 -0.51 -4.91
CA GLY A 184 2.46 -0.78 -6.30
C GLY A 184 3.33 -0.05 -7.34
N TYR A 185 3.93 1.10 -6.96
CA TYR A 185 4.77 1.91 -7.84
C TYR A 185 6.19 1.38 -8.03
N LEU A 186 6.56 0.30 -7.33
CA LEU A 186 7.80 -0.43 -7.65
C LEU A 186 7.66 -1.17 -8.98
N ALA A 187 6.44 -1.56 -9.38
CA ALA A 187 6.21 -2.17 -10.67
C ALA A 187 6.07 -1.07 -11.75
N PRO A 188 6.89 -1.12 -12.82
CA PRO A 188 6.83 -0.17 -13.94
C PRO A 188 5.54 -0.32 -14.78
N PHE A 189 4.69 -1.29 -14.46
CA PHE A 189 3.47 -1.63 -15.19
C PHE A 189 2.28 -0.78 -14.73
N GLY A 190 2.32 0.54 -15.03
CA GLY A 190 1.25 1.50 -14.76
C GLY A 190 -0.16 1.09 -15.23
N TYR A 191 -0.22 0.09 -16.10
CA TYR A 191 -1.43 -0.51 -16.66
C TYR A 191 -2.26 -1.36 -15.66
N PHE A 192 -1.66 -1.91 -14.59
CA PHE A 192 -2.35 -2.83 -13.67
C PHE A 192 -2.46 -2.32 -12.23
N TRP A 193 -2.21 -1.04 -11.97
CA TRP A 193 -2.28 -0.51 -10.61
C TRP A 193 -3.67 -0.64 -9.97
N THR A 194 -4.74 -0.74 -10.77
CA THR A 194 -6.07 -1.09 -10.28
C THR A 194 -6.10 -2.44 -9.54
N THR A 195 -5.24 -3.39 -9.91
CA THR A 195 -5.09 -4.65 -9.16
C THR A 195 -4.34 -4.46 -7.84
N PHE A 196 -3.59 -3.37 -7.67
CA PHE A 196 -2.85 -3.04 -6.45
C PHE A 196 -3.64 -2.13 -5.50
N LEU A 197 -4.89 -1.77 -5.84
CA LEU A 197 -5.79 -1.03 -4.95
C LEU A 197 -5.92 -1.65 -3.57
N ILE A 198 -5.81 -2.98 -3.51
CA ILE A 198 -5.84 -3.72 -2.26
C ILE A 198 -4.76 -3.25 -1.28
N LEU A 199 -3.59 -2.84 -1.79
CA LEU A 199 -2.46 -2.39 -0.96
C LEU A 199 -2.73 -1.03 -0.31
N SER A 200 -3.64 -0.23 -0.87
CA SER A 200 -4.08 1.05 -0.32
C SER A 200 -5.17 0.90 0.76
N LEU A 201 -5.84 -0.26 0.85
CA LEU A 201 -6.92 -0.50 1.82
C LEU A 201 -6.51 -0.27 3.28
N PRO A 202 -5.35 -0.74 3.77
CA PRO A 202 -4.95 -0.51 5.15
C PRO A 202 -4.86 0.98 5.48
N LEU A 203 -4.39 1.80 4.55
CA LEU A 203 -4.25 3.25 4.73
C LEU A 203 -5.61 3.95 4.72
N ALA A 204 -6.51 3.54 3.82
CA ALA A 204 -7.89 4.03 3.78
C ALA A 204 -8.64 3.68 5.06
N ALA A 205 -8.58 2.43 5.49
CA ALA A 205 -9.23 1.97 6.72
C ALA A 205 -8.72 2.72 7.97
N ASP A 206 -7.40 2.90 8.09
CA ASP A 206 -6.83 3.65 9.22
C ASP A 206 -7.21 5.14 9.18
N THR A 207 -7.23 5.76 8.01
CA THR A 207 -7.63 7.16 7.83
C THR A 207 -9.10 7.38 8.18
N LEU A 208 -9.98 6.49 7.71
CA LEU A 208 -11.40 6.50 8.06
C LEU A 208 -11.63 6.26 9.55
N ARG A 209 -10.90 5.32 10.16
CA ARG A 209 -10.94 5.08 11.61
C ARG A 209 -10.59 6.36 12.38
N ARG A 210 -9.54 7.08 11.98
CA ARG A 210 -9.15 8.34 12.63
C ARG A 210 -10.15 9.48 12.38
N ALA A 211 -10.86 9.48 11.26
CA ALA A 211 -11.92 10.45 10.98
C ALA A 211 -13.08 10.37 11.98
N THR A 212 -13.34 9.20 12.58
CA THR A 212 -14.43 9.02 13.56
C THR A 212 -14.28 9.89 14.80
N ALA A 213 -13.05 10.18 15.20
CA ALA A 213 -12.70 10.98 16.36
C ALA A 213 -12.68 12.50 16.06
N ARG A 214 -13.03 12.92 14.83
CA ARG A 214 -13.00 14.32 14.41
C ARG A 214 -14.39 14.97 14.46
N PRO A 215 -14.46 16.31 14.61
CA PRO A 215 -15.71 17.06 14.52
C PRO A 215 -16.45 16.82 13.19
N GLY A 216 -17.77 17.01 13.20
CA GLY A 216 -18.66 16.72 12.06
C GLY A 216 -18.15 17.23 10.70
N PRO A 217 -17.83 18.53 10.55
CA PRO A 217 -17.35 19.09 9.28
C PRO A 217 -16.02 18.47 8.82
N THR A 218 -15.03 18.37 9.71
CA THR A 218 -13.73 17.77 9.40
C THR A 218 -13.85 16.29 9.05
N ARG A 219 -14.70 15.55 9.76
CA ARG A 219 -14.99 14.14 9.47
C ARG A 219 -15.58 13.97 8.07
N VAL A 220 -16.54 14.82 7.70
CA VAL A 220 -17.16 14.78 6.36
C VAL A 220 -16.11 15.04 5.28
N LEU A 221 -15.22 16.01 5.47
CA LEU A 221 -14.12 16.29 4.54
C LEU A 221 -13.17 15.10 4.39
N ILE A 222 -12.75 14.47 5.50
CA ILE A 222 -11.85 13.31 5.45
C ILE A 222 -12.52 12.12 4.75
N VAL A 223 -13.77 11.81 5.11
CA VAL A 223 -14.53 10.72 4.48
C VAL A 223 -14.71 11.00 2.99
N GLY A 224 -15.08 12.24 2.63
CA GLY A 224 -15.19 12.68 1.24
C GLY A 224 -13.89 12.52 0.47
N ALA A 225 -12.76 12.95 1.04
CA ALA A 225 -11.44 12.79 0.42
C ALA A 225 -11.07 11.31 0.21
N VAL A 226 -11.36 10.42 1.17
CA VAL A 226 -11.12 8.97 1.01
C VAL A 226 -12.04 8.37 -0.06
N VAL A 227 -13.32 8.77 -0.11
CA VAL A 227 -14.26 8.32 -1.16
C VAL A 227 -13.80 8.79 -2.54
N VAL A 228 -13.44 10.06 -2.69
CA VAL A 228 -12.92 10.62 -3.94
C VAL A 228 -11.62 9.91 -4.33
N SER A 229 -10.71 9.67 -3.39
CA SER A 229 -9.48 8.91 -3.65
C SER A 229 -9.81 7.54 -4.25
N TRP A 230 -10.81 6.86 -3.69
CA TRP A 230 -11.26 5.54 -4.16
C TRP A 230 -11.90 5.58 -5.55
N LEU A 231 -12.77 6.55 -5.80
CA LEU A 231 -13.41 6.76 -7.10
C LEU A 231 -12.41 7.11 -8.21
N LEU A 232 -11.32 7.79 -7.87
CA LEU A 232 -10.22 8.08 -8.81
C LEU A 232 -9.35 6.84 -9.08
N MET A 233 -9.29 5.93 -8.13
CA MET A 233 -8.47 4.72 -8.13
C MET A 233 -9.15 3.54 -8.83
N GLU A 234 -10.48 3.48 -8.79
CA GLU A 234 -11.35 2.46 -9.36
C GLU A 234 -11.39 2.36 -10.91
N PRO A 235 -11.29 3.45 -11.71
CA PRO A 235 -11.56 3.41 -13.15
C PRO A 235 -10.72 2.36 -13.85
N GLN A 236 -11.40 1.32 -14.33
CA GLN A 236 -10.82 0.25 -15.11
C GLN A 236 -10.93 0.64 -16.57
N GLN A 237 -9.79 0.87 -17.21
CA GLN A 237 -9.63 0.68 -18.65
C GLN A 237 -10.69 1.34 -19.56
N THR A 238 -10.44 2.56 -20.01
CA THR A 238 -11.02 3.05 -21.26
C THR A 238 -9.93 3.64 -22.15
N GLY A 239 -9.31 2.78 -22.96
CA GLY A 239 -8.60 3.10 -24.20
C GLY A 239 -7.49 4.16 -24.15
N THR A 240 -7.15 4.74 -22.98
CA THR A 240 -6.36 5.96 -22.88
C THR A 240 -5.49 6.02 -21.63
N LEU A 241 -4.57 6.99 -21.57
CA LEU A 241 -3.68 7.27 -20.42
C LEU A 241 -4.37 7.96 -19.24
N VAL A 242 -5.55 8.54 -19.46
CA VAL A 242 -6.26 9.36 -18.46
C VAL A 242 -6.61 8.57 -17.18
N PRO A 243 -7.09 7.31 -17.23
CA PRO A 243 -7.31 6.49 -16.04
C PRO A 243 -6.06 6.23 -15.19
N ILE A 244 -4.87 6.14 -15.82
CA ILE A 244 -3.60 5.94 -15.10
C ILE A 244 -3.29 7.18 -14.26
N LEU A 245 -3.49 8.37 -14.83
CA LEU A 245 -3.37 9.63 -14.11
C LEU A 245 -4.37 9.72 -12.95
N TRP A 246 -5.63 9.36 -13.16
CA TRP A 246 -6.63 9.34 -12.08
C TRP A 246 -6.24 8.41 -10.95
N HIS A 247 -5.77 7.21 -11.27
CA HIS A 247 -5.32 6.27 -10.26
C HIS A 247 -4.18 6.86 -9.42
N PHE A 248 -3.17 7.43 -10.08
CA PHE A 248 -2.05 8.09 -9.40
C PHE A 248 -2.53 9.22 -8.47
N LEU A 249 -3.40 10.09 -8.97
CA LEU A 249 -3.98 11.18 -8.17
C LEU A 249 -4.81 10.67 -6.99
N GLY A 250 -5.54 9.57 -7.15
CA GLY A 250 -6.29 8.92 -6.07
C GLY A 250 -5.40 8.41 -4.95
N VAL A 251 -4.28 7.74 -5.28
CA VAL A 251 -3.31 7.28 -4.26
C VAL A 251 -2.63 8.46 -3.57
N VAL A 252 -2.21 9.49 -4.33
CA VAL A 252 -1.59 10.70 -3.78
C VAL A 252 -2.56 11.40 -2.82
N LEU A 253 -3.82 11.59 -3.22
CA LEU A 253 -4.86 12.19 -2.39
C LEU A 253 -5.05 11.40 -1.08
N LEU A 254 -5.09 10.07 -1.16
CA LEU A 254 -5.20 9.22 0.02
C LEU A 254 -3.99 9.38 0.94
N CYS A 255 -2.77 9.36 0.39
CA CYS A 255 -1.52 9.54 1.13
C CYS A 255 -1.49 10.89 1.85
N VAL A 256 -1.79 11.98 1.13
CA VAL A 256 -1.85 13.33 1.69
C VAL A 256 -2.89 13.41 2.80
N THR A 257 -4.11 12.90 2.56
CA THR A 257 -5.18 12.87 3.56
C THR A 257 -4.75 12.10 4.82
N ALA A 258 -4.10 10.95 4.65
CA ALA A 258 -3.62 10.14 5.76
C ALA A 258 -2.52 10.84 6.58
N VAL A 259 -1.61 11.56 5.92
CA VAL A 259 -0.53 12.31 6.58
C VAL A 259 -1.07 13.55 7.28
N VAL A 260 -1.94 14.35 6.62
CA VAL A 260 -2.56 15.54 7.22
C VAL A 260 -3.38 15.18 8.45
N THR A 261 -4.14 14.09 8.41
CA THR A 261 -4.93 13.62 9.54
C THR A 261 -4.09 13.09 10.70
N LEU A 262 -2.86 12.65 10.43
CA LEU A 262 -1.87 12.24 11.44
C LEU A 262 -1.26 13.48 12.13
N VAL A 263 -0.76 14.43 11.34
CA VAL A 263 -0.10 15.66 11.86
C VAL A 263 -1.09 16.57 12.58
N GLY A 264 -2.32 16.71 12.06
CA GLY A 264 -3.36 17.55 12.65
C GLY A 264 -3.96 17.01 13.96
N ALA A 265 -3.58 15.80 14.42
CA ALA A 265 -3.93 15.31 15.77
C ALA A 265 -2.95 15.83 16.85
N SER A 266 -1.76 16.26 16.44
CA SER A 266 -0.64 16.56 17.35
C SER A 266 -0.53 18.03 17.75
N ARG A 267 -1.47 18.90 17.33
CA ARG A 267 -1.50 20.30 17.76
C ARG A 267 -2.25 20.39 19.10
N PRO A 268 -1.60 20.82 20.20
CA PRO A 268 -2.30 21.12 21.43
C PRO A 268 -3.36 22.17 21.14
N SER A 269 -4.59 21.90 21.57
CA SER A 269 -5.59 22.93 21.78
C SER A 269 -4.97 23.95 22.74
N LEU A 270 -4.61 25.14 22.24
CA LEU A 270 -4.43 26.33 23.08
C LEU A 270 -5.81 26.70 23.64
N ALA A 271 -6.28 25.91 24.61
CA ALA A 271 -7.37 26.32 25.47
C ALA A 271 -6.79 27.42 26.33
N ILE A 272 -7.07 28.66 25.95
CA ILE A 272 -6.86 29.83 26.79
C ILE A 272 -7.74 29.58 28.02
N GLU A 273 -7.10 29.16 29.11
CA GLU A 273 -7.67 29.17 30.45
C GLU A 273 -8.01 30.64 30.77
N ARG A 274 -9.23 31.07 30.43
CA ARG A 274 -9.78 32.28 31.02
C ARG A 274 -10.05 31.94 32.48
N ALA A 275 -9.10 32.32 33.32
CA ALA A 275 -9.27 32.42 34.75
C ALA A 275 -10.61 33.11 35.04
N THR A 276 -11.56 32.34 35.57
CA THR A 276 -12.69 32.89 36.30
C THR A 276 -12.15 33.52 37.58
N THR A 277 -11.73 34.78 37.50
CA THR A 277 -11.66 35.63 38.68
C THR A 277 -13.08 35.89 39.13
N GLY A 278 -13.52 35.10 40.10
CA GLY A 278 -14.64 35.47 40.95
C GLY A 278 -14.27 36.73 41.72
N THR A 279 -15.12 37.75 41.60
CA THR A 279 -15.21 38.83 42.58
C THR A 279 -16.59 38.76 43.18
N SER A 280 -16.66 38.16 44.36
CA SER A 280 -17.67 38.38 45.37
C SER A 280 -17.39 39.72 46.06
N SER A 281 -18.30 40.68 45.90
CA SER A 281 -18.67 41.70 46.89
C SER A 281 -19.78 42.57 46.31
#